data_AF-A0A069AH13-F1
#
_entry.id   AF-A0A069AH13-F1
#
_cell.length_a   1.000
_cell.length_b   1.000
_cell.length_c   1.000
_cell.angle_alpha   90.00
_cell.angle_beta   90.00
_cell.angle_gamma   90.00
#
_symmetry.space_group_name_H-M   'P 1'
#
loop_
_entity.id
_entity.type
_entity.pdbx_description
1 polymer ?
#
loop_
_entity_poly.entity_id
_entity_poly.type
_entity_poly.pdbx_seq_one_letter_code
_entity_poly.pdbx_strand_id
1 'polypeptide(L)'
;MADNCIVCGKSLSISQYSGDGKYKSCPSCSQNNGKEHVYYEYPEHFGTTQKRASAKRPEGPQSHCESCRFDRGTYPKETLCREINK
;
A
#
# COMPACT_ATOMS: atom_id res chain seq x y z
N MET A 1 5.60 11.99 -15.12
CA MET A 1 4.18 12.40 -15.05
C MET A 1 3.66 11.90 -13.72
N ALA A 2 2.87 12.70 -12.99
CA ALA A 2 2.36 12.28 -11.70
C ALA A 2 1.16 11.36 -11.94
N ASP A 3 1.35 10.05 -11.84
CA ASP A 3 0.24 9.10 -11.92
C ASP A 3 -0.58 9.28 -10.64
N ASN A 4 -1.66 10.07 -10.75
CA ASN A 4 -2.59 10.31 -9.65
C ASN A 4 -3.72 9.29 -9.73
N CYS A 5 -4.18 8.84 -8.57
CA CYS A 5 -5.31 7.93 -8.52
C CYS A 5 -6.59 8.60 -9.00
N ILE A 6 -7.28 7.95 -9.95
CA ILE A 6 -8.55 8.45 -10.50
C ILE A 6 -9.70 8.47 -9.47
N VAL A 7 -9.56 7.76 -8.34
CA VAL A 7 -10.60 7.64 -7.30
C VAL A 7 -10.41 8.68 -6.21
N CYS A 8 -9.24 8.71 -5.57
CA CYS A 8 -8.98 9.60 -4.44
C CYS A 8 -8.21 10.88 -4.81
N GLY A 9 -7.76 11.00 -6.06
CA GLY A 9 -6.97 12.15 -6.55
C GLY A 9 -5.53 12.22 -6.04
N LYS A 10 -5.10 11.32 -5.17
CA LYS A 10 -3.76 11.33 -4.56
C LYS A 10 -2.72 10.62 -5.44
N SER A 11 -1.47 11.07 -5.38
CA SER A 11 -0.36 10.48 -6.13
C SER A 11 -0.10 9.01 -5.79
N LEU A 12 0.00 8.16 -6.81
CA LEU A 12 0.22 6.71 -6.69
C LEU A 12 1.61 6.37 -6.12
N SER A 13 2.55 7.30 -6.16
CA SER A 13 3.88 7.19 -5.55
C SER A 13 3.87 7.26 -4.01
N ILE A 14 2.74 7.65 -3.40
CA ILE A 14 2.62 7.81 -1.95
C ILE A 14 1.74 6.70 -1.38
N SER A 15 2.27 5.91 -0.45
CA SER A 15 1.49 4.92 0.29
C SER A 15 0.37 5.60 1.10
N GLN A 16 -0.86 5.14 0.92
CA GLN A 16 -2.05 5.60 1.63
C GLN A 16 -2.55 4.49 2.57
N TYR A 17 -3.28 4.89 3.61
CA TYR A 17 -4.03 3.94 4.43
C TYR A 17 -5.51 4.09 4.12
N SER A 18 -6.25 2.98 4.17
CA SER A 18 -7.70 3.03 4.18
C SER A 18 -8.19 3.79 5.43
N GLY A 19 -9.40 4.35 5.38
CA GLY A 19 -10.02 5.03 6.52
C GLY A 19 -10.05 4.17 7.77
N ASP A 20 -10.26 2.86 7.62
CA ASP A 20 -10.27 1.90 8.74
C ASP A 20 -8.87 1.49 9.23
N GLY A 21 -7.80 1.90 8.56
CA GLY A 21 -6.42 1.50 8.87
C GLY A 21 -6.09 0.01 8.61
N LYS A 22 -7.09 -0.80 8.23
CA LYS A 22 -6.94 -2.24 7.91
C LYS A 22 -6.22 -2.51 6.60
N TYR A 23 -6.23 -1.55 5.69
CA TYR A 23 -5.60 -1.70 4.38
C TYR A 23 -4.60 -0.59 4.16
N LYS A 24 -3.52 -0.92 3.45
CA LYS A 24 -2.48 0.03 3.07
C LYS A 24 -2.14 -0.10 1.58
N SER A 25 -1.97 1.02 0.90
CA SER A 25 -1.57 1.02 -0.51
C SER A 25 -0.07 0.87 -0.68
N CYS A 26 0.31 0.01 -1.62
CA CYS A 26 1.69 -0.16 -2.04
C CYS A 26 1.97 0.81 -3.18
N PRO A 27 2.93 1.75 -3.03
CA PRO A 27 3.22 2.74 -4.07
C PRO A 27 3.84 2.10 -5.32
N SER A 28 4.57 0.99 -5.19
CA SER A 28 5.08 0.25 -6.35
C SER A 28 3.96 -0.39 -7.16
N CYS A 29 3.03 -1.12 -6.50
CA CYS A 29 1.88 -1.72 -7.19
C CYS A 29 0.96 -0.66 -7.79
N SER A 30 0.76 0.44 -7.06
CA SER A 30 -0.05 1.58 -7.50
C SER A 30 0.53 2.23 -8.75
N GLN A 31 1.85 2.48 -8.77
CA GLN A 31 2.54 2.98 -9.96
C GLN A 31 2.50 1.97 -11.12
N ASN A 32 2.67 0.67 -10.84
CA ASN A 32 2.58 -0.37 -11.86
C ASN A 32 1.16 -0.47 -12.48
N ASN A 33 0.13 -0.22 -11.67
CA ASN A 33 -1.25 -0.16 -12.14
C ASN A 33 -1.54 1.14 -12.93
N GLY A 34 -0.92 2.26 -12.56
CA GLY A 34 -0.98 3.55 -13.26
C GLY A 34 -2.34 4.26 -13.24
N LYS A 35 -3.37 3.65 -12.62
CA LYS A 35 -4.75 4.16 -12.61
C LYS A 35 -5.26 4.44 -11.20
N GLU A 36 -5.09 3.47 -10.31
CA GLU A 36 -5.67 3.48 -8.96
C GLU A 36 -4.68 2.98 -7.91
N HIS A 37 -4.84 3.45 -6.66
CA HIS A 37 -4.08 2.92 -5.53
C HIS A 37 -4.42 1.45 -5.32
N VAL A 38 -3.38 0.63 -5.19
CA VAL A 38 -3.49 -0.81 -4.93
C VAL A 38 -3.23 -1.05 -3.46
N TYR A 39 -4.29 -1.41 -2.73
CA TYR A 39 -4.27 -1.70 -1.31
C TYR A 39 -4.13 -3.18 -1.02
N TYR A 40 -3.47 -3.49 0.09
CA TYR A 40 -3.37 -4.84 0.64
C TYR A 40 -3.69 -4.81 2.13
N GLU A 41 -4.11 -5.96 2.67
CA GLU A 41 -4.36 -6.12 4.10
C GLU A 41 -3.11 -5.82 4.91
N TYR A 42 -3.27 -4.90 5.86
CA TYR A 42 -2.26 -4.50 6.82
C TYR A 42 -2.67 -5.02 8.20
N PRO A 43 -1.76 -5.64 8.98
CA PRO A 43 -0.32 -5.78 8.74
C PRO A 43 0.12 -7.01 7.93
N GLU A 44 -0.78 -7.96 7.62
CA GLU A 44 -0.41 -9.28 7.06
C GLU A 44 0.45 -9.21 5.81
N HIS A 45 0.08 -8.42 4.80
CA HIS A 45 0.77 -8.38 3.51
C HIS A 45 1.85 -7.32 3.36
N PHE A 46 2.05 -6.48 4.38
CA PHE A 46 3.19 -5.55 4.41
C PHE A 46 4.32 -6.07 5.29
N GLY A 47 3.92 -6.74 6.37
CA GLY A 47 4.81 -7.03 7.47
C GLY A 47 5.20 -5.76 8.22
N THR A 48 5.49 -5.98 9.50
CA THR A 48 6.05 -5.00 10.41
C THR A 48 7.46 -5.47 10.74
N THR A 49 8.40 -4.55 10.93
CA THR A 49 9.76 -4.92 11.33
C THR A 49 10.27 -4.00 12.40
N GLN A 50 10.82 -4.59 13.47
CA GLN A 50 11.41 -3.85 14.57
C GLN A 50 12.55 -2.92 14.09
N LYS A 51 13.23 -3.24 12.98
CA LYS A 51 14.26 -2.36 12.39
C LYS A 51 13.73 -1.03 11.85
N ARG A 52 12.42 -0.92 11.59
CA ARG A 52 11.75 0.32 11.20
C ARG A 52 10.89 0.88 12.33
N ALA A 53 10.88 0.24 13.49
CA ALA A 53 10.16 0.73 14.65
C ALA A 53 10.72 2.11 15.02
N SER A 54 9.84 3.07 15.18
CA SER A 54 10.18 4.41 15.64
C SER A 54 9.23 4.80 16.76
N ALA A 55 9.57 5.79 17.57
CA ALA A 55 8.76 6.23 18.70
C ALA A 55 7.29 6.55 18.31
N LYS A 56 7.06 6.98 17.06
CA LYS A 56 5.71 7.25 16.52
C LYS A 56 5.02 6.02 15.90
N ARG A 57 5.77 4.96 15.57
CA ARG A 57 5.26 3.72 14.94
C ARG A 57 6.07 2.53 15.47
N PRO A 58 5.75 2.01 16.66
CA PRO A 58 6.52 0.95 17.32
C PRO A 58 6.56 -0.36 16.52
N GLU A 59 5.64 -0.55 15.58
CA GLU A 59 5.60 -1.72 14.71
C GLU A 59 6.60 -1.64 13.53
N GLY A 60 6.99 -0.43 13.11
CA GLY A 60 7.86 -0.24 11.95
C GLY A 60 7.29 -0.77 10.64
N PRO A 61 6.15 -0.26 10.18
CA PRO A 61 5.49 -0.75 8.97
C PRO A 61 6.33 -0.48 7.73
N GLN A 62 6.38 -1.46 6.83
CA GLN A 62 7.05 -1.32 5.54
C GLN A 62 6.27 -0.43 4.60
N SER A 63 6.93 0.35 3.75
CA SER A 63 6.28 1.18 2.72
C SER A 63 5.72 0.37 1.55
N HIS A 64 6.28 -0.81 1.29
CA HIS A 64 5.91 -1.71 0.18
C HIS A 64 5.36 -3.03 0.72
N CYS A 65 4.46 -3.66 -0.04
CA CYS A 65 3.93 -4.99 0.27
C CYS A 65 5.02 -6.06 0.18
N GLU A 66 4.76 -7.23 0.79
CA GLU A 66 5.67 -8.38 0.76
C GLU A 66 6.06 -8.76 -0.66
N SER A 67 5.11 -8.71 -1.61
CA SER A 67 5.36 -9.11 -3.00
C SER A 67 6.38 -8.21 -3.66
N CYS A 68 6.26 -6.88 -3.52
CA CYS A 68 7.27 -5.95 -4.02
C CYS A 68 8.60 -6.03 -3.26
N ARG A 69 8.59 -6.43 -1.99
CA ARG A 69 9.82 -6.55 -1.18
C ARG A 69 10.61 -7.81 -1.50
N PHE A 70 9.92 -8.91 -1.74
CA PHE A 70 10.52 -10.22 -2.00
C PHE A 70 10.50 -10.58 -3.50
N ASP A 71 10.09 -9.64 -4.36
CA ASP A 71 9.85 -9.87 -5.78
C ASP A 71 9.02 -11.15 -6.04
N ARG A 72 8.04 -11.40 -5.16
CA ARG A 72 7.11 -12.50 -5.37
C ARG A 72 6.19 -12.03 -6.48
N GLY A 73 6.35 -12.57 -7.69
CA GLY A 73 5.47 -12.31 -8.83
C GLY A 73 3.99 -12.66 -8.61
N THR A 74 3.63 -13.11 -7.40
CA THR A 74 2.26 -13.33 -6.95
C THR A 74 1.91 -12.25 -5.92
N TYR A 75 0.87 -11.48 -6.23
CA TYR A 75 0.32 -10.49 -5.31
C TYR A 75 -0.81 -11.14 -4.51
N PRO A 76 -0.84 -10.95 -3.18
CA PRO A 76 -2.00 -11.33 -2.39
C PRO A 76 -3.22 -10.50 -2.81
N LYS A 77 -4.38 -10.78 -2.23
CA LYS A 77 -5.66 -10.16 -2.64
C LYS A 77 -5.55 -8.63 -2.63
N GLU A 78 -5.42 -8.06 -3.82
CA GLU A 78 -5.27 -6.63 -3.99
C GLU A 78 -6.64 -5.96 -4.03
N THR A 79 -6.80 -4.94 -3.22
CA THR A 79 -8.04 -4.15 -3.12
C THR A 79 -7.78 -2.80 -3.76
N LEU A 80 -8.57 -2.44 -4.77
CA LEU A 80 -8.37 -1.17 -5.47
C LEU A 80 -8.94 0.00 -4.67
N CYS A 81 -8.45 1.21 -4.95
CA CYS A 81 -8.92 2.41 -4.27
C CYS A 81 -10.43 2.60 -4.34
N ARG A 82 -11.07 2.23 -5.46
CA ARG A 82 -12.53 2.26 -5.64
C ARG A 82 -13.29 1.31 -4.73
N GLU A 83 -12.68 0.19 -4.34
CA GLU A 83 -13.29 -0.77 -3.43
C GLU A 83 -13.19 -0.27 -1.98
N ILE A 84 -12.14 0.51 -1.67
CA ILE A 84 -11.94 1.15 -0.37
C ILE A 84 -12.81 2.40 -0.19
N ASN A 85 -12.97 3.23 -1.23
CA ASN A 85 -13.70 4.51 -1.15
C ASN A 85 -15.14 4.40 -1.68
N LYS A 86 -15.80 3.27 -1.42
CA LYS A 86 -17.15 2.98 -1.90
C LYS A 86 -18.21 3.46 -0.92
#